data_AF-A0A843GL51-F1
#
_entry.id   AF-A0A843GL51-F1
#
_cell.length_a   1.000
_cell.length_b   1.000
_cell.length_c   1.000
_cell.angle_alpha   90.00
_cell.angle_beta   90.00
_cell.angle_gamma   90.00
#
_symmetry.space_group_name_H-M   'P 1'
#
loop_
_entity.id
_entity.type
_entity.pdbx_description
1 polymer ?
#
loop_
_entity_poly.entity_id
_entity_poly.type
_entity_poly.pdbx_seq_one_letter_code
_entity_poly.pdbx_strand_id
1 'polypeptide(L)'
;ESPEWDNSLNEFLSEHESLINIYSSKRDFLKRPVMINGEKFSFSPGPHNELQKQIIEEFGSRFAQGSECLYVGDTAKKDLLINHEKLEELGFVISTHDKMPDVILYCEDKNWIYFIEEVNSTGPMDYKRIGEINQLTENVERNLIN
;
A
#
# COMPACT_ATOMS: atom_id res chain seq x y z
N GLU A 1 -36.08 -25.03 -17.26
CA GLU A 1 -35.04 -25.62 -16.39
C GLU A 1 -35.74 -26.58 -15.43
N SER A 2 -35.18 -27.76 -15.16
CA SER A 2 -35.84 -28.75 -14.29
C SER A 2 -35.59 -28.41 -12.82
N PRO A 3 -36.62 -28.33 -11.95
CA PRO A 3 -36.46 -28.07 -10.52
C PRO A 3 -35.54 -29.07 -9.80
N GLU A 4 -35.40 -30.28 -10.34
CA GLU A 4 -34.55 -31.34 -9.79
C GLU A 4 -33.06 -31.04 -9.96
N TRP A 5 -32.69 -30.31 -11.02
CA TRP A 5 -31.31 -29.91 -11.27
C TRP A 5 -30.85 -28.84 -10.27
N ASP A 6 -31.69 -27.84 -10.00
CA ASP A 6 -31.37 -26.78 -9.05
C ASP A 6 -31.27 -27.30 -7.62
N ASN A 7 -32.15 -28.24 -7.23
CA ASN A 7 -32.05 -28.90 -5.93
C ASN A 7 -30.75 -29.72 -5.80
N SER A 8 -30.40 -30.51 -6.82
CA SER A 8 -29.17 -31.32 -6.80
C SER A 8 -27.91 -30.44 -6.79
N LEU A 9 -27.94 -29.31 -7.51
CA LEU A 9 -26.84 -28.34 -7.54
C LEU A 9 -26.67 -27.64 -6.18
N ASN A 10 -27.77 -27.24 -5.53
CA ASN A 10 -27.72 -26.62 -4.20
C ASN A 10 -27.25 -27.62 -3.13
N GLU A 11 -27.68 -28.87 -3.21
CA GLU A 11 -27.23 -29.94 -2.31
C GLU A 11 -25.71 -30.18 -2.49
N PHE A 12 -25.24 -30.27 -3.74
CA PHE A 12 -23.81 -30.38 -4.06
C PHE A 12 -22.99 -29.20 -3.53
N LEU A 13 -23.45 -27.95 -3.75
CA LEU A 13 -22.78 -26.74 -3.27
C LEU A 13 -22.85 -26.56 -1.74
N SER A 14 -23.81 -27.19 -1.07
CA SER A 14 -23.93 -27.15 0.40
C SER A 14 -22.92 -28.08 1.09
N GLU A 15 -22.56 -29.18 0.44
CA GLU A 15 -21.62 -30.17 0.98
C GLU A 15 -20.18 -29.96 0.49
N HIS A 16 -20.00 -29.34 -0.68
CA HIS A 16 -18.69 -29.15 -1.31
C HIS A 16 -18.32 -27.67 -1.36
N GLU A 17 -17.24 -27.33 -0.66
CA GLU A 17 -16.67 -25.99 -0.74
C GLU A 17 -16.22 -25.71 -2.19
N SER A 18 -16.68 -24.60 -2.76
CA SER A 18 -16.31 -24.27 -4.14
C SER A 18 -14.80 -24.08 -4.26
N LEU A 19 -14.23 -24.44 -5.42
CA LEU A 19 -12.82 -24.17 -5.68
C LEU A 19 -12.49 -22.69 -5.46
N ILE A 20 -13.39 -21.78 -5.84
CA ILE A 20 -13.26 -20.34 -5.61
C ILE A 20 -13.08 -20.03 -4.12
N ASN A 21 -13.86 -20.65 -3.24
CA ASN A 21 -13.79 -20.48 -1.79
C ASN A 21 -12.52 -21.10 -1.17
N ILE A 22 -12.09 -22.27 -1.66
CA ILE A 22 -10.84 -22.90 -1.23
C ILE A 22 -9.64 -22.02 -1.62
N TYR A 23 -9.65 -21.49 -2.85
CA TYR A 23 -8.58 -20.62 -3.34
C TYR A 23 -8.61 -19.22 -2.70
N SER A 24 -9.79 -18.65 -2.41
CA SER A 24 -9.90 -17.37 -1.71
C SER A 24 -9.40 -17.49 -0.27
N SER A 25 -9.81 -18.53 0.46
CA SER A 25 -9.37 -18.79 1.83
C SER A 25 -7.86 -18.99 1.94
N LYS A 26 -7.26 -19.76 1.02
CA LYS A 26 -5.79 -19.92 0.93
C LYS A 26 -5.10 -18.58 0.64
N ARG A 27 -5.67 -17.77 -0.24
CA ARG A 27 -5.11 -16.45 -0.60
C ARG A 27 -5.21 -15.47 0.55
N ASP A 28 -6.33 -15.46 1.27
CA ASP A 28 -6.56 -14.59 2.43
C ASP A 28 -5.64 -14.97 3.61
N PHE A 29 -5.38 -16.26 3.83
CA PHE A 29 -4.42 -16.73 4.82
C PHE A 29 -2.98 -16.26 4.54
N LEU A 30 -2.61 -16.13 3.26
CA LEU A 30 -1.29 -15.65 2.85
C LEU A 30 -1.17 -14.12 2.86
N LYS A 31 -2.27 -13.38 3.07
CA LYS A 31 -2.19 -11.93 3.19
C LYS A 31 -1.51 -11.55 4.50
N ARG A 32 -0.82 -10.42 4.50
CA ARG A 32 -0.11 -9.92 5.68
C ARG A 32 -0.89 -8.77 6.31
N PRO A 33 -1.44 -8.94 7.51
CA PRO A 33 -2.12 -7.86 8.20
C PRO A 33 -1.10 -6.80 8.60
N VAL A 34 -1.49 -5.53 8.49
CA VAL A 34 -0.72 -4.36 8.89
C VAL A 34 -1.67 -3.33 9.51
N MET A 35 -1.20 -2.59 10.51
CA MET A 35 -1.92 -1.47 11.09
C MET A 35 -1.39 -0.17 10.49
N ILE A 36 -2.26 0.62 9.84
CA ILE A 36 -1.89 1.90 9.24
C ILE A 36 -2.86 2.96 9.77
N ASN A 37 -2.34 4.03 10.38
CA ASN A 37 -3.14 5.10 10.98
C ASN A 37 -4.23 4.60 11.97
N GLY A 38 -4.00 3.45 12.61
CA GLY A 38 -4.97 2.83 13.52
C GLY A 38 -6.02 1.93 12.85
N GLU A 39 -6.02 1.84 11.52
CA GLU A 39 -6.90 0.95 10.74
C GLU A 39 -6.19 -0.33 10.29
N LYS A 40 -6.97 -1.40 10.11
CA LYS A 40 -6.46 -2.71 9.67
C LYS A 40 -6.46 -2.80 8.15
N PHE A 41 -5.27 -2.94 7.57
CA PHE A 41 -5.08 -3.27 6.17
C PHE A 41 -4.45 -4.65 6.03
N SER A 42 -4.45 -5.17 4.80
CA SER A 42 -3.81 -6.44 4.52
C SER A 42 -3.16 -6.41 3.15
N PHE A 43 -1.84 -6.58 3.13
CA PHE A 43 -1.07 -6.66 1.90
C PHE A 43 -1.22 -8.02 1.22
N SER A 44 -1.15 -8.06 -0.11
CA SER A 44 -0.95 -9.29 -0.87
C SER A 44 0.41 -9.93 -0.52
N PRO A 45 0.56 -11.25 -0.70
CA PRO A 45 1.85 -11.91 -0.51
C PRO A 45 2.91 -11.44 -1.53
N GLY A 46 4.19 -11.45 -1.16
CA GLY A 46 5.32 -11.01 -2.00
C GLY A 46 6.49 -10.36 -1.22
N PRO A 47 7.73 -10.35 -1.72
CA PRO A 47 8.85 -9.72 -1.01
C PRO A 47 8.67 -8.20 -0.83
N HIS A 48 8.15 -7.51 -1.85
CA HIS A 48 7.95 -6.06 -1.83
C HIS A 48 7.01 -5.60 -0.71
N ASN A 49 5.82 -6.19 -0.69
CA ASN A 49 4.82 -5.95 0.34
C ASN A 49 5.28 -6.37 1.77
N GLU A 50 6.29 -7.25 1.90
CA GLU A 50 6.91 -7.53 3.23
C GLU A 50 7.72 -6.33 3.70
N LEU A 51 8.51 -5.75 2.80
CA LEU A 51 9.35 -4.61 3.13
C LEU A 51 8.49 -3.37 3.41
N GLN A 52 7.46 -3.11 2.60
CA GLN A 52 6.50 -2.02 2.88
C GLN A 52 5.86 -2.16 4.26
N LYS A 53 5.49 -3.39 4.66
CA LYS A 53 4.99 -3.64 6.02
C LYS A 53 6.05 -3.30 7.08
N GLN A 54 7.29 -3.75 6.90
CA GLN A 54 8.39 -3.41 7.82
C GLN A 54 8.69 -1.91 7.84
N ILE A 55 8.52 -1.20 6.72
CA ILE A 55 8.66 0.25 6.66
C ILE A 55 7.60 0.91 7.56
N ILE A 56 6.34 0.47 7.50
CA ILE A 56 5.29 1.03 8.37
C ILE A 56 5.52 0.67 9.85
N GLU A 57 5.77 -0.61 10.16
CA GLU A 57 5.81 -1.10 11.54
C GLU A 57 7.15 -0.84 12.24
N GLU A 58 8.28 -1.05 11.56
CA GLU A 58 9.62 -0.93 12.15
C GLU A 58 10.28 0.42 11.83
N PHE A 59 10.28 0.87 10.58
CA PHE A 59 10.89 2.16 10.25
C PHE A 59 10.07 3.33 10.80
N GLY A 60 8.75 3.30 10.59
CA GLY A 60 7.83 4.32 11.08
C GLY A 60 7.93 4.49 12.60
N SER A 61 7.91 3.39 13.35
CA SER A 61 8.01 3.45 14.82
C SER A 61 9.35 3.99 15.33
N ARG A 62 10.45 3.77 14.60
CA ARG A 62 11.81 4.16 15.02
C ARG A 62 12.22 5.56 14.55
N PHE A 63 11.86 5.94 13.33
CA PHE A 63 12.40 7.12 12.65
C PHE A 63 11.34 8.17 12.31
N ALA A 64 10.07 7.78 12.21
CA ALA A 64 8.94 8.65 11.90
C ALA A 64 7.82 8.49 12.95
N GLN A 65 8.18 8.42 14.23
CA GLN A 65 7.20 8.20 15.30
C GLN A 65 6.11 9.29 15.27
N GLY A 66 4.84 8.86 15.35
CA GLY A 66 3.69 9.75 15.27
C GLY A 66 3.38 10.25 13.86
N SER A 67 4.06 9.76 12.83
CA SER A 67 3.71 10.09 11.45
C SER A 67 2.43 9.39 11.01
N GLU A 68 1.61 10.11 10.25
CA GLU A 68 0.52 9.55 9.46
C GLU A 68 1.07 8.98 8.14
N CYS A 69 0.65 7.78 7.76
CA CYS A 69 0.90 7.25 6.43
C CYS A 69 -0.09 7.88 5.44
N LEU A 70 0.42 8.60 4.44
CA LEU A 70 -0.38 9.28 3.43
C LEU A 70 -0.50 8.48 2.14
N TYR A 71 0.45 7.59 1.88
CA TYR A 71 0.43 6.70 0.73
C TYR A 71 1.15 5.40 1.04
N VAL A 72 0.54 4.29 0.61
CA VAL A 72 1.27 3.04 0.41
C VAL A 72 0.58 2.23 -0.70
N GLY A 73 1.39 1.71 -1.62
CA GLY A 73 0.91 0.84 -2.68
C GLY A 73 0.90 -0.63 -2.27
N ASP A 74 0.08 -1.45 -2.93
CA ASP A 74 0.18 -2.91 -2.90
C ASP A 74 0.44 -3.40 -4.33
N THR A 75 1.34 -4.38 -4.48
CA THR A 75 1.62 -5.05 -5.77
C THR A 75 0.32 -5.51 -6.49
N ALA A 76 -0.70 -5.93 -5.76
CA ALA A 76 -2.01 -6.34 -6.30
C ALA A 76 -3.03 -5.20 -6.41
N LYS A 77 -2.92 -4.17 -5.56
CA LYS A 77 -3.78 -2.97 -5.57
C LYS A 77 -2.89 -1.74 -5.44
N LYS A 78 -2.67 -1.07 -6.56
CA LYS A 78 -1.70 0.03 -6.68
C LYS A 78 -1.81 1.11 -5.59
N ASP A 79 -3.03 1.38 -5.11
CA ASP A 79 -3.27 2.29 -3.99
C ASP A 79 -3.97 1.53 -2.86
N LEU A 80 -3.17 0.96 -1.95
CA LEU A 80 -3.71 0.31 -0.76
C LEU A 80 -4.30 1.39 0.17
N LEU A 81 -3.57 2.49 0.32
CA LEU A 81 -3.98 3.70 1.02
C LEU A 81 -3.44 4.92 0.27
N ILE A 82 -4.28 5.94 0.10
CA ILE A 82 -3.90 7.25 -0.44
C ILE A 82 -4.78 8.33 0.19
N ASN A 83 -4.16 9.33 0.82
CA ASN A 83 -4.84 10.50 1.38
C ASN A 83 -4.66 11.69 0.45
N HIS A 84 -5.53 11.79 -0.56
CA HIS A 84 -5.46 12.83 -1.58
C HIS A 84 -5.57 14.25 -1.00
N GLU A 85 -6.52 14.47 -0.10
CA GLU A 85 -6.75 15.78 0.53
C GLU A 85 -5.50 16.26 1.26
N LYS A 86 -4.91 15.39 2.10
CA LYS A 86 -3.70 15.75 2.83
C LYS A 86 -2.51 15.97 1.91
N LEU A 87 -2.33 15.15 0.88
CA LEU A 87 -1.25 15.33 -0.08
C LEU A 87 -1.41 16.68 -0.83
N GLU A 88 -2.61 17.02 -1.29
CA GLU A 88 -2.89 18.31 -1.92
C GLU A 88 -2.63 19.50 -0.96
N GLU A 89 -3.07 19.41 0.30
CA GLU A 89 -2.76 20.40 1.35
C GLU A 89 -1.25 20.57 1.58
N LEU A 90 -0.48 19.49 1.42
CA LEU A 90 0.97 19.49 1.56
C LEU A 90 1.70 20.02 0.32
N GLY A 91 0.96 20.36 -0.75
CA GLY A 91 1.50 20.86 -2.01
C GLY A 91 1.83 19.76 -3.04
N PHE A 92 1.39 18.52 -2.81
CA PHE A 92 1.58 17.42 -3.76
C PHE A 92 0.55 17.49 -4.88
N VAL A 93 1.04 17.61 -6.11
CA VAL A 93 0.20 17.45 -7.31
C VAL A 93 0.27 15.99 -7.74
N ILE A 94 -0.73 15.20 -7.38
CA ILE A 94 -0.82 13.80 -7.80
C ILE A 94 -1.45 13.75 -9.18
N SER A 95 -0.69 13.41 -10.22
CA SER A 95 -1.30 13.03 -11.50
C SER A 95 -1.48 11.53 -11.60
N THR A 96 -2.52 11.08 -12.31
CA THR A 96 -2.85 9.67 -12.55
C THR A 96 -1.74 8.88 -13.26
N HIS A 97 -0.72 9.57 -13.79
CA HIS A 97 0.39 8.97 -14.54
C HIS A 97 1.74 9.06 -13.82
N ASP A 98 1.81 9.73 -12.68
CA ASP A 98 3.06 9.87 -11.94
C ASP A 98 3.41 8.59 -11.18
N LYS A 99 4.72 8.26 -11.17
CA LYS A 99 5.22 7.17 -10.33
C LYS A 99 5.31 7.65 -8.89
N MET A 100 4.33 7.26 -8.08
CA MET A 100 4.37 7.44 -6.64
C MET A 100 5.56 6.69 -6.01
N PRO A 101 6.15 7.20 -4.92
CA PRO A 101 7.08 6.46 -4.06
C PRO A 101 6.37 5.28 -3.39
N ASP A 102 7.10 4.26 -2.93
CA ASP A 102 6.45 3.08 -2.35
C ASP A 102 5.67 3.37 -1.06
N VAL A 103 6.19 4.26 -0.20
CA VAL A 103 5.53 4.73 1.03
C VAL A 103 5.76 6.23 1.22
N ILE A 104 4.71 6.95 1.65
CA ILE A 104 4.80 8.35 2.11
C ILE A 104 4.31 8.44 3.55
N LEU A 105 5.15 9.00 4.43
CA LEU A 105 4.81 9.29 5.82
C LEU A 105 4.90 10.80 6.10
N TYR A 106 3.99 11.34 6.90
CA TYR A 106 3.96 12.74 7.30
C TYR A 106 3.91 12.89 8.82
N CYS A 107 4.90 13.57 9.39
CA CYS A 107 4.96 13.90 10.80
C CYS A 107 4.62 15.37 11.01
N GLU A 108 3.40 15.64 11.50
CA GLU A 108 2.88 16.99 11.69
C GLU A 108 3.70 17.80 12.71
N ASP A 109 4.08 17.18 13.83
CA ASP A 109 4.85 17.83 14.90
C ASP A 109 6.16 18.46 14.42
N LYS A 110 6.84 17.78 13.49
CA LYS A 110 8.12 18.23 12.92
C LYS A 110 7.94 18.91 11.56
N ASN A 111 6.73 18.88 11.02
CA ASN A 111 6.43 19.30 9.67
C ASN A 111 7.34 18.58 8.64
N TRP A 112 7.54 17.28 8.82
CA TRP A 112 8.41 16.43 8.00
C TRP A 112 7.60 15.48 7.13
N ILE A 113 8.05 15.31 5.89
CA ILE A 113 7.51 14.31 4.98
C ILE A 113 8.65 13.36 4.57
N TYR A 114 8.38 12.07 4.63
CA TYR A 114 9.31 11.01 4.31
C TYR A 114 8.85 10.33 3.03
N PHE A 115 9.75 10.27 2.05
CA PHE A 115 9.58 9.48 0.84
C PHE A 115 10.45 8.24 0.93
N ILE A 116 9.82 7.07 0.92
CA ILE A 116 10.53 5.82 1.13
C ILE A 116 10.33 4.95 -0.12
N GLU A 117 11.45 4.54 -0.71
CA GLU A 117 11.50 3.66 -1.87
C GLU A 117 12.14 2.32 -1.48
N GLU A 118 11.57 1.22 -1.96
CA GLU A 118 12.19 -0.09 -1.89
C GLU A 118 13.21 -0.25 -3.03
N VAL A 119 14.48 -0.41 -2.64
CA VAL A 119 15.53 -0.79 -3.58
C VAL A 119 15.43 -2.28 -3.87
N ASN A 120 14.85 -2.62 -5.02
CA ASN A 120 14.88 -3.98 -5.56
C ASN A 120 16.15 -4.22 -6.41
N SER A 121 16.31 -5.42 -6.96
CA SER A 121 17.54 -5.91 -7.59
C SER A 121 18.07 -5.10 -8.80
N THR A 122 17.35 -4.07 -9.25
CA THR A 122 17.78 -3.18 -10.34
C THR A 122 18.74 -2.05 -9.92
N GLY A 123 19.07 -1.95 -8.63
CA GLY A 123 20.08 -1.03 -8.12
C GLY A 123 19.51 0.21 -7.41
N PRO A 124 20.37 1.01 -6.76
CA PRO A 124 19.96 2.18 -5.95
C PRO A 124 19.22 3.22 -6.79
N MET A 125 18.56 4.17 -6.12
CA MET A 125 17.81 5.26 -6.73
C MET A 125 18.66 5.98 -7.81
N ASP A 126 18.25 5.90 -9.08
CA ASP A 126 18.93 6.55 -10.20
C ASP A 126 18.68 8.08 -10.16
N TYR A 127 19.60 8.87 -10.70
CA TYR A 127 19.49 10.33 -10.80
C TYR A 127 18.19 10.79 -11.45
N LYS A 128 17.67 10.01 -12.41
CA LYS A 128 16.37 10.26 -13.02
C LYS A 128 15.23 10.18 -11.98
N ARG A 129 15.25 9.17 -11.10
CA ARG A 129 14.21 8.97 -10.08
C ARG A 129 14.27 10.07 -9.00
N ILE A 130 15.48 10.50 -8.62
CA ILE A 130 15.67 11.67 -7.74
C ILE A 130 15.04 12.91 -8.38
N GLY A 131 15.26 13.13 -9.68
CA GLY A 131 14.64 14.22 -10.42
C GLY A 131 13.11 14.17 -10.46
N GLU A 132 12.53 12.98 -10.65
CA GLU A 132 11.07 12.77 -10.62
C GLU A 132 10.49 13.09 -9.22
N ILE A 133 11.13 12.63 -8.14
CA ILE A 133 10.68 12.93 -6.76
C ILE A 133 10.81 14.43 -6.47
N ASN A 134 11.88 15.07 -6.91
CA ASN A 134 12.07 16.51 -6.74
C ASN A 134 11.00 17.32 -7.49
N GLN A 135 10.53 16.86 -8.65
CA GLN A 135 9.41 17.50 -9.36
C GLN A 135 8.09 17.32 -8.61
N LEU A 136 7.82 16.11 -8.09
CA LEU A 136 6.63 15.85 -7.28
C LEU A 136 6.58 16.71 -5.99
N THR A 137 7.76 17.06 -5.48
CA THR A 137 7.94 17.82 -4.23
C THR A 137 8.25 19.30 -4.43
N GLU A 138 8.20 19.82 -5.66
CA GLU A 138 8.63 21.19 -5.98
C GLU A 138 7.86 22.26 -5.20
N ASN A 139 6.58 22.00 -4.92
CA ASN A 139 5.69 22.91 -4.19
C ASN A 139 5.57 22.58 -2.69
N VAL A 140 6.37 21.65 -2.19
CA VAL A 140 6.31 21.22 -0.79
C VAL A 140 7.18 22.15 0.05
N GLU A 141 6.56 23.09 0.77
CA GLU A 141 7.26 24.07 1.62
C GLU A 141 7.91 23.48 2.89
N ARG A 142 8.02 22.16 2.99
CA ARG A 142 8.40 21.42 4.21
C ARG A 142 9.80 20.83 4.11
N ASN A 143 10.38 20.47 5.26
CA ASN A 143 11.69 19.81 5.28
C ASN A 143 11.56 18.39 4.72
N LEU A 144 12.06 18.20 3.50
CA LEU A 144 12.05 16.95 2.75
C LEU A 144 13.14 16.01 3.29
N ILE A 145 12.76 14.77 3.59
CA ILE A 145 13.70 13.68 3.89
C ILE A 145 13.50 12.60 2.81
N ASN A 146 14.45 12.55 1.88
CA ASN A 146 14.57 11.54 0.82
C ASN A 146 15.66 10.51 1.16
#